data_AF-A0A4Y2WMD8-F1
#
_entry.id   AF-A0A4Y2WMD8-F1
#
_cell.length_a   1.000
_cell.length_b   1.000
_cell.length_c   1.000
_cell.angle_alpha   90.00
_cell.angle_beta   90.00
_cell.angle_gamma   90.00
#
_symmetry.space_group_name_H-M   'P 1'
#
loop_
_entity.id
_entity.type
_entity.pdbx_description
1 polymer ?
#
loop_
_entity_poly.entity_id
_entity_poly.type
_entity_poly.pdbx_seq_one_letter_code
_entity_poly.pdbx_strand_id
1 'polypeptide(L)'
;MREASHVPWAQAVHEYLDPQWFLLGSVPRFTSLFQALMPGCRGKFFKYLYLSDDDDIRFCLYTVTQEEQETIMTLLASRVLGIHMQWPLASLFLETAEKAWKFLNNSSYFNVLMKLLSCENVTYIDYEYLAVEFWNHSPCQFKENAKSSVRVSEKLKFLEGRRMKRKAVDSDGGSYKRFKKYV
;
A
#
# COMPACT_ATOMS: atom_id res chain seq x y z
N MET A 1 -21.66 14.07 50.86
CA MET A 1 -20.41 13.68 50.18
C MET A 1 -20.63 12.27 49.64
N ARG A 2 -20.79 12.10 48.32
CA ARG A 2 -20.84 10.76 47.73
C ARG A 2 -19.40 10.31 47.51
N GLU A 3 -19.04 9.17 48.08
CA GLU A 3 -17.80 8.45 47.76
C GLU A 3 -17.72 8.31 46.25
N ALA A 4 -16.73 8.98 45.65
CA ALA A 4 -16.35 8.74 44.28
C ALA A 4 -15.93 7.27 44.22
N SER A 5 -16.72 6.46 43.53
CA SER A 5 -16.40 5.07 43.27
C SER A 5 -14.98 5.01 42.70
N HIS A 6 -14.04 4.46 43.48
CA HIS A 6 -12.66 4.10 43.09
C HIS A 6 -12.68 2.98 42.03
N VAL A 7 -13.51 3.08 41.00
CA VAL A 7 -13.43 2.16 39.88
C VAL A 7 -12.10 2.47 39.19
N PRO A 8 -11.17 1.51 39.08
CA PRO A 8 -9.86 1.72 38.48
C PRO A 8 -9.99 1.74 36.95
N TRP A 9 -11.04 2.37 36.41
CA TRP A 9 -11.30 2.43 34.97
C TRP A 9 -10.16 3.14 34.24
N ALA A 10 -9.53 4.14 34.88
CA ALA A 10 -8.35 4.79 34.32
C ALA A 10 -7.20 3.79 34.13
N GLN A 11 -6.96 2.93 35.11
CA GLN A 11 -5.94 1.89 35.02
C GLN A 11 -6.32 0.79 34.02
N ALA A 12 -7.57 0.35 34.02
CA ALA A 12 -8.07 -0.60 33.02
C ALA A 12 -8.00 -0.04 31.59
N VAL A 13 -8.22 1.27 31.40
CA VAL A 13 -8.04 1.97 30.11
C VAL A 13 -6.57 2.02 29.73
N HIS A 14 -5.66 2.29 30.68
CA HIS A 14 -4.22 2.25 30.41
C HIS A 14 -3.74 0.86 30.00
N GLU A 15 -4.20 -0.19 30.69
CA GLU A 15 -3.89 -1.58 30.37
C GLU A 15 -4.49 -1.97 29.01
N TYR A 16 -5.73 -1.58 28.71
CA TYR A 16 -6.36 -1.83 27.40
C TYR A 16 -5.63 -1.14 26.24
N LEU A 17 -5.10 0.06 26.48
CA LEU A 17 -4.35 0.85 25.51
C LEU A 17 -2.84 0.54 25.51
N ASP A 18 -2.42 -0.51 26.22
CA ASP A 18 -1.07 -1.04 26.15
C ASP A 18 -0.93 -1.90 24.87
N PRO A 19 -0.11 -1.46 23.91
CA PRO A 19 0.03 -2.18 22.66
C PRO A 19 0.67 -3.57 22.80
N GLN A 20 1.27 -3.89 23.95
CA GLN A 20 1.86 -5.20 24.20
C GLN A 20 0.81 -6.33 24.17
N TRP A 21 -0.45 -6.02 24.48
CA TRP A 21 -1.57 -6.96 24.38
C TRP A 21 -1.89 -7.39 22.94
N PHE A 22 -1.53 -6.59 21.93
CA PHE A 22 -1.82 -6.93 20.54
C PHE A 22 -1.05 -8.16 20.07
N LEU A 23 0.12 -8.42 20.69
CA LEU A 23 0.93 -9.60 20.43
C LEU A 23 0.34 -10.89 21.04
N LEU A 24 -0.63 -10.75 21.96
CA LEU A 24 -1.29 -11.86 22.66
C LEU A 24 -2.62 -12.28 22.02
N GLY A 25 -3.02 -11.64 20.91
CA GLY A 25 -4.04 -12.18 19.99
C GLY A 25 -5.32 -11.34 19.81
N SER A 26 -5.55 -10.30 20.61
CA SER A 26 -6.69 -9.37 20.40
C SER A 26 -6.21 -8.04 19.84
N VAL A 27 -6.05 -7.98 18.51
CA VAL A 27 -5.73 -6.74 17.82
C VAL A 27 -7.01 -5.89 17.72
N PRO A 28 -7.09 -4.71 18.36
CA PRO A 28 -8.24 -3.84 18.23
C PRO A 28 -8.29 -3.24 16.83
N ARG A 29 -9.48 -2.81 16.38
CA ARG A 29 -9.59 -1.98 15.18
C ARG A 29 -8.95 -0.63 15.45
N PHE A 30 -7.84 -0.34 14.78
CA PHE A 30 -7.09 0.89 14.99
C PHE A 30 -7.86 2.12 14.54
N THR A 31 -8.80 1.98 13.61
CA THR A 31 -9.76 3.00 13.22
C THR A 31 -10.44 3.63 14.44
N SER A 32 -10.97 2.81 15.36
CA SER A 32 -11.64 3.31 16.56
C SER A 32 -10.67 4.00 17.51
N LEU A 33 -9.46 3.45 17.66
CA LEU A 33 -8.42 4.06 18.49
C LEU A 33 -7.97 5.42 17.94
N PHE A 34 -7.78 5.52 16.63
CA PHE A 34 -7.25 6.73 15.99
C PHE A 34 -8.30 7.84 15.97
N GLN A 35 -9.58 7.50 15.86
CA GLN A 35 -10.67 8.46 16.03
C GLN A 35 -10.77 8.99 17.46
N ALA A 36 -10.57 8.13 18.47
CA ALA A 36 -10.70 8.52 19.88
C ALA A 36 -9.48 9.28 20.41
N LEU A 37 -8.29 9.02 19.87
CA LEU A 37 -7.05 9.61 20.35
C LEU A 37 -6.72 10.92 19.63
N MET A 38 -6.19 11.88 20.39
CA MET A 38 -5.65 13.12 19.85
C MET A 38 -4.40 12.87 19.00
N PRO A 39 -4.12 13.73 18.00
CA PRO A 39 -2.82 13.74 17.32
C PRO A 39 -1.65 13.73 18.30
N GLY A 40 -0.61 12.95 18.01
CA GLY A 40 0.55 12.75 18.88
C GLY A 40 0.40 11.62 19.89
N CYS A 41 -0.81 11.39 20.43
CA CYS A 41 -1.07 10.22 21.28
C CYS A 41 -1.14 8.90 20.50
N ARG A 42 -1.35 8.98 19.17
CA ARG A 42 -1.48 7.83 18.26
C ARG A 42 -0.14 7.18 17.93
N GLY A 43 0.98 7.90 18.09
CA GLY A 43 2.30 7.48 17.60
C GLY A 43 2.76 6.13 18.13
N LYS A 44 2.43 5.80 19.38
CA LYS A 44 2.75 4.49 19.98
C LYS A 44 2.11 3.30 19.27
N PHE A 45 1.07 3.53 18.46
CA PHE A 45 0.32 2.50 17.75
C PHE A 45 0.78 2.28 16.30
N PHE A 46 1.52 3.20 15.69
CA PHE A 46 1.87 3.12 14.26
C PHE A 46 2.63 1.85 13.90
N LYS A 47 3.57 1.44 14.76
CA LYS A 47 4.32 0.21 14.57
C LYS A 47 3.49 -1.06 14.71
N TYR A 48 2.23 -0.99 15.13
CA TYR A 48 1.33 -2.14 15.26
C TYR A 48 0.27 -2.20 14.16
N LEU A 49 0.18 -1.16 13.31
CA LEU A 49 -0.71 -1.16 12.15
C LEU A 49 -0.42 -2.30 11.16
N TYR A 50 0.77 -2.94 11.22
CA TYR A 50 1.03 -4.14 10.43
C TYR A 50 0.19 -5.35 10.86
N LEU A 51 -0.40 -5.33 12.06
CA LEU A 51 -1.31 -6.37 12.54
C LEU A 51 -2.74 -6.17 12.05
N SER A 52 -3.06 -4.97 11.56
CA SER A 52 -4.39 -4.61 11.06
C SER A 52 -4.66 -5.21 9.69
N ASP A 53 -5.93 -5.23 9.30
CA ASP A 53 -6.31 -5.44 7.91
C ASP A 53 -6.07 -4.19 7.04
N ASP A 54 -6.25 -4.36 5.73
CA ASP A 54 -5.97 -3.33 4.73
C ASP A 54 -6.99 -2.17 4.78
N ASP A 55 -8.23 -2.42 5.17
CA ASP A 55 -9.27 -1.39 5.30
C ASP A 55 -8.99 -0.48 6.52
N ASP A 56 -8.54 -1.08 7.62
CA ASP A 56 -8.18 -0.37 8.86
C ASP A 56 -6.95 0.51 8.65
N ILE A 57 -5.91 0.02 7.95
CA ILE A 57 -4.74 0.84 7.56
C ILE A 57 -5.18 2.02 6.71
N ARG A 58 -6.03 1.77 5.70
CA ARG A 58 -6.54 2.82 4.81
C ARG A 58 -7.26 3.89 5.61
N PHE A 59 -8.18 3.49 6.49
CA PHE A 59 -8.95 4.43 7.30
C PHE A 59 -8.05 5.27 8.21
N CYS A 60 -7.09 4.62 8.89
CA CYS A 60 -6.11 5.30 9.72
C CYS A 60 -5.33 6.35 8.91
N LEU A 61 -4.84 6.03 7.71
CA LEU A 61 -4.09 6.95 6.86
C LEU A 61 -4.88 8.22 6.49
N TYR A 62 -6.20 8.13 6.32
CA TYR A 62 -7.05 9.29 6.00
C TYR A 62 -7.48 10.11 7.23
N THR A 63 -7.31 9.58 8.44
CA THR A 63 -7.77 10.21 9.70
C THR A 63 -6.64 10.92 10.47
N VAL A 64 -5.39 10.58 10.15
CA VAL A 64 -4.21 11.13 10.82
C VAL A 64 -3.77 12.47 10.24
N THR A 65 -2.92 13.20 10.97
CA THR A 65 -2.28 14.40 10.43
C THR A 65 -1.28 14.04 9.34
N GLN A 66 -0.84 15.03 8.55
CA GLN A 66 0.18 14.79 7.52
C GLN A 66 1.48 14.25 8.11
N GLU A 67 1.94 14.76 9.25
CA GLU A 67 3.17 14.30 9.92
C GLU A 67 3.05 12.85 10.41
N GLU A 68 1.88 12.50 10.98
CA GLU A 68 1.56 11.13 11.37
C GLU A 68 1.49 10.21 10.14
N GLN A 69 0.91 10.68 9.03
CA GLN A 69 0.85 9.95 7.77
C GLN A 69 2.25 9.64 7.23
N GLU A 70 3.18 10.60 7.25
CA GLU A 70 4.57 10.37 6.84
C GLU A 70 5.27 9.33 7.73
N THR A 71 4.98 9.34 9.03
CA THR A 71 5.51 8.34 9.96
C THR A 71 4.98 6.94 9.64
N ILE A 72 3.68 6.81 9.36
CA ILE A 72 3.06 5.55 8.96
C ILE A 72 3.64 5.08 7.62
N MET A 73 3.81 5.98 6.65
CA MET A 73 4.40 5.65 5.34
C MET A 73 5.83 5.16 5.45
N THR A 74 6.63 5.74 6.35
CA THR A 74 8.00 5.24 6.64
C THR A 74 8.01 3.77 7.10
N LEU A 75 6.95 3.34 7.79
CA LEU A 75 6.82 1.96 8.29
C LEU A 75 6.14 1.03 7.28
N LEU A 76 5.16 1.52 6.52
CA LEU A 76 4.19 0.69 5.81
C LEU A 76 4.08 0.99 4.31
N ALA A 77 4.92 1.85 3.71
CA ALA A 77 4.78 2.27 2.31
C ALA A 77 4.60 1.09 1.33
N SER A 78 5.36 0.01 1.46
CA SER A 78 5.20 -1.18 0.60
C SER A 78 3.83 -1.84 0.75
N ARG A 79 3.32 -1.92 2.00
CA ARG A 79 1.98 -2.45 2.26
C ARG A 79 0.90 -1.52 1.72
N VAL A 80 1.04 -0.20 1.92
CA VAL A 80 0.12 0.80 1.38
C VAL A 80 0.05 0.71 -0.14
N LEU A 81 1.19 0.56 -0.83
CA LEU A 81 1.20 0.31 -2.27
C LEU A 81 0.52 -1.01 -2.62
N GLY A 82 0.73 -2.06 -1.82
CA GLY A 82 0.02 -3.33 -1.96
C GLY A 82 -1.51 -3.21 -1.85
N ILE A 83 -2.02 -2.33 -0.99
CA ILE A 83 -3.46 -2.00 -0.88
C ILE A 83 -3.93 -1.30 -2.17
N HIS A 84 -3.12 -0.36 -2.67
CA HIS A 84 -3.42 0.36 -3.91
C HIS A 84 -3.28 -0.51 -5.17
N MET A 85 -2.87 -1.77 -5.08
CA MET A 85 -2.92 -2.72 -6.20
C MET A 85 -4.29 -3.38 -6.37
N GLN A 86 -5.20 -3.19 -5.41
CA GLN A 86 -6.50 -3.84 -5.38
C GLN A 86 -7.58 -2.88 -5.89
N TRP A 87 -8.67 -3.43 -6.43
CA TRP A 87 -9.85 -2.63 -6.75
C TRP A 87 -10.53 -2.17 -5.45
N PRO A 88 -11.03 -0.92 -5.37
CA PRO A 88 -11.13 0.08 -6.44
C PRO A 88 -9.90 1.00 -6.60
N LEU A 89 -8.87 0.82 -5.77
CA LEU A 89 -7.73 1.74 -5.63
C LEU A 89 -6.64 1.57 -6.70
N ALA A 90 -6.69 0.50 -7.50
CA ALA A 90 -5.73 0.21 -8.57
C ALA A 90 -5.48 1.38 -9.53
N SER A 91 -6.51 2.21 -9.76
CA SER A 91 -6.40 3.41 -10.59
C SER A 91 -5.47 4.49 -10.02
N LEU A 92 -5.32 4.54 -8.70
CA LEU A 92 -4.48 5.50 -7.97
C LEU A 92 -3.09 4.95 -7.68
N PHE A 93 -2.80 3.70 -8.03
CA PHE A 93 -1.55 3.03 -7.69
C PHE A 93 -0.31 3.83 -8.07
N LEU A 94 -0.23 4.29 -9.32
CA LEU A 94 0.96 5.00 -9.83
C LEU A 94 1.14 6.37 -9.16
N GLU A 95 0.05 7.09 -8.89
CA GLU A 95 0.08 8.37 -8.16
C GLU A 95 0.56 8.16 -6.72
N THR A 96 0.05 7.14 -6.04
CA THR A 96 0.50 6.79 -4.69
C THR A 96 1.96 6.34 -4.71
N ALA A 97 2.41 5.62 -5.74
CA ALA A 97 3.80 5.21 -5.90
C ALA A 97 4.75 6.40 -6.02
N GLU A 98 4.40 7.41 -6.82
CA GLU A 98 5.19 8.64 -6.97
C GLU A 98 5.43 9.35 -5.63
N LYS A 99 4.39 9.42 -4.80
CA LYS A 99 4.47 9.98 -3.44
C LYS A 99 5.23 9.08 -2.47
N ALA A 100 5.27 7.77 -2.72
CA ALA A 100 5.83 6.78 -1.82
C ALA A 100 7.35 6.57 -1.98
N TRP A 101 7.97 7.02 -3.07
CA TRP A 101 9.39 6.79 -3.36
C TRP A 101 10.34 7.14 -2.22
N LYS A 102 10.10 8.26 -1.53
CA LYS A 102 10.94 8.71 -0.40
C LYS A 102 10.87 7.80 0.84
N PHE A 103 9.87 6.93 0.92
CA PHE A 103 9.66 6.01 2.05
C PHE A 103 10.08 4.57 1.75
N LEU A 104 10.43 4.26 0.50
CA LEU A 104 10.84 2.92 0.11
C LEU A 104 12.35 2.73 0.27
N ASN A 105 12.74 1.51 0.61
CA ASN A 105 14.09 1.02 0.47
C ASN A 105 14.13 -0.06 -0.62
N ASN A 106 15.33 -0.52 -0.98
CA ASN A 106 15.52 -1.51 -2.03
C ASN A 106 14.70 -2.80 -1.82
N SER A 107 14.57 -3.28 -0.59
CA SER A 107 13.79 -4.48 -0.27
C SER A 107 12.29 -4.25 -0.41
N SER A 108 11.79 -3.14 0.16
CA SER A 108 10.37 -2.82 0.15
C SER A 108 9.88 -2.47 -1.26
N TYR A 109 10.71 -1.79 -2.07
CA TYR A 109 10.51 -1.61 -3.51
C TYR A 109 10.44 -2.95 -4.26
N PHE A 110 11.41 -3.83 -4.04
CA PHE A 110 11.48 -5.11 -4.74
C PHE A 110 10.24 -5.96 -4.46
N ASN A 111 9.74 -5.97 -3.22
CA ASN A 111 8.52 -6.67 -2.85
C ASN A 111 7.29 -6.16 -3.62
N VAL A 112 7.15 -4.84 -3.77
CA VAL A 112 6.05 -4.22 -4.55
C VAL A 112 6.14 -4.64 -6.02
N LEU A 113 7.33 -4.53 -6.62
CA LEU A 113 7.55 -4.92 -8.01
C LEU A 113 7.27 -6.41 -8.25
N MET A 114 7.77 -7.28 -7.36
CA MET A 114 7.54 -8.72 -7.46
C MET A 114 6.06 -9.08 -7.32
N LYS A 115 5.31 -8.38 -6.45
CA LYS A 115 3.87 -8.58 -6.31
C LYS A 115 3.15 -8.24 -7.62
N LEU A 116 3.43 -7.07 -8.22
CA LEU A 116 2.87 -6.70 -9.53
C LEU A 116 3.19 -7.72 -10.62
N LEU A 117 4.45 -8.16 -10.70
CA LEU A 117 4.91 -9.12 -11.72
C LEU A 117 4.33 -10.53 -11.54
N SER A 118 3.84 -10.86 -10.34
CA SER A 118 3.26 -12.15 -10.02
C SER A 118 1.73 -12.17 -10.15
N CYS A 119 1.08 -11.00 -10.19
CA CYS A 119 -0.36 -10.91 -10.39
C CYS A 119 -0.73 -11.18 -11.85
N GLU A 120 -1.77 -11.98 -12.04
CA GLU A 120 -2.40 -12.15 -13.35
C GLU A 120 -3.41 -11.03 -13.61
N ASN A 121 -3.51 -10.60 -14.86
CA ASN A 121 -4.52 -9.61 -15.26
C ASN A 121 -5.92 -10.14 -14.95
N VAL A 122 -6.74 -9.29 -14.34
CA VAL A 122 -8.16 -9.55 -14.05
C VAL A 122 -9.02 -8.57 -14.84
N THR A 123 -10.33 -8.82 -14.92
CA THR A 123 -11.27 -8.08 -15.77
C THR A 123 -11.18 -6.55 -15.64
N TYR A 124 -10.80 -6.04 -14.47
CA TYR A 124 -10.76 -4.61 -14.14
C TYR A 124 -9.35 -4.09 -13.80
N ILE A 125 -8.29 -4.91 -13.85
CA ILE A 125 -6.91 -4.47 -13.55
C ILE A 125 -5.92 -5.11 -14.54
N ASP A 126 -5.21 -4.26 -15.27
CA ASP A 126 -4.05 -4.65 -16.09
C ASP A 126 -2.77 -4.54 -15.25
N TYR A 127 -2.43 -5.62 -14.53
CA TYR A 127 -1.22 -5.72 -13.72
C TYR A 127 0.05 -5.70 -14.58
N GLU A 128 0.01 -6.22 -15.81
CA GLU A 128 1.14 -6.10 -16.73
C GLU A 128 1.43 -4.62 -17.04
N TYR A 129 0.40 -3.81 -17.30
CA TYR A 129 0.53 -2.37 -17.48
C TYR A 129 1.08 -1.70 -16.22
N LEU A 130 0.49 -1.98 -15.05
CA LEU A 130 0.94 -1.40 -13.78
C LEU A 130 2.41 -1.75 -13.48
N ALA A 131 2.83 -3.00 -13.72
CA ALA A 131 4.20 -3.43 -13.51
C ALA A 131 5.19 -2.65 -14.39
N VAL A 132 4.87 -2.49 -15.68
CA VAL A 132 5.73 -1.78 -16.65
C VAL A 132 5.79 -0.29 -16.33
N GLU A 133 4.66 0.35 -16.03
CA GLU A 133 4.65 1.79 -15.71
C GLU A 133 5.31 2.08 -14.37
N PHE A 134 5.06 1.24 -13.36
CA PHE A 134 5.77 1.31 -12.08
C PHE A 134 7.27 1.22 -12.31
N TRP A 135 7.73 0.19 -13.04
CA TRP A 135 9.13 0.04 -13.42
C TRP A 135 9.66 1.28 -14.14
N ASN A 136 8.97 1.81 -15.13
CA ASN A 136 9.43 2.94 -15.93
C ASN A 136 9.58 4.22 -15.11
N HIS A 137 8.66 4.49 -14.19
CA HIS A 137 8.71 5.66 -13.30
C HIS A 137 9.61 5.46 -12.07
N SER A 138 10.11 4.25 -11.81
CA SER A 138 11.01 4.00 -10.68
C SER A 138 12.31 4.82 -10.77
N PRO A 139 12.75 5.42 -9.65
CA PRO A 139 14.10 5.97 -9.50
C PRO A 139 15.22 4.98 -9.91
N CYS A 140 16.30 5.50 -10.50
CA CYS A 140 17.42 4.68 -11.01
C CYS A 140 18.01 3.74 -9.96
N GLN A 141 18.19 4.23 -8.73
CA GLN A 141 18.73 3.44 -7.60
C GLN A 141 17.97 2.12 -7.40
N PHE A 142 16.64 2.14 -7.54
CA PHE A 142 15.80 0.96 -7.36
C PHE A 142 15.88 0.02 -8.56
N LYS A 143 15.97 0.58 -9.77
CA LYS A 143 16.12 -0.20 -11.01
C LYS A 143 17.45 -0.96 -11.03
N GLU A 144 18.54 -0.31 -10.65
CA GLU A 144 19.87 -0.91 -10.61
C GLU A 144 19.91 -2.09 -9.65
N ASN A 145 19.36 -1.91 -8.44
CA ASN A 145 19.28 -2.99 -7.48
C ASN A 145 18.43 -4.17 -7.99
N ALA A 146 17.25 -3.90 -8.54
CA ALA A 146 16.34 -4.95 -9.01
C ALA A 146 16.82 -5.70 -10.26
N LYS A 147 17.65 -5.07 -11.12
CA LYS A 147 18.26 -5.72 -12.28
C LYS A 147 19.16 -6.91 -11.93
N SER A 148 19.67 -6.96 -10.70
CA SER A 148 20.42 -8.12 -10.21
C SER A 148 19.59 -9.41 -10.16
N SER A 149 18.25 -9.29 -10.12
CA SER A 149 17.34 -10.42 -10.15
C SER A 149 17.04 -10.86 -11.58
N VAL A 150 17.51 -12.05 -11.94
CA VAL A 150 17.24 -12.69 -13.24
C VAL A 150 15.73 -12.75 -13.50
N ARG A 151 14.95 -13.20 -12.51
CA ARG A 151 13.48 -13.33 -12.61
C ARG A 151 12.79 -12.01 -12.96
N VAL A 152 13.18 -10.91 -12.32
CA VAL A 152 12.62 -9.57 -12.62
C VAL A 152 12.99 -9.15 -14.04
N SER A 153 14.26 -9.31 -14.39
CA SER A 153 14.77 -8.89 -15.71
C SER A 153 14.09 -9.63 -16.86
N GLU A 154 13.88 -10.94 -16.74
CA GLU A 154 13.22 -11.75 -17.75
C GLU A 154 11.74 -11.41 -17.88
N LYS A 155 11.03 -11.26 -16.76
CA LYS A 155 9.62 -10.93 -16.77
C LYS A 155 9.37 -9.55 -17.37
N LEU A 156 10.17 -8.54 -17.02
CA LEU A 156 10.05 -7.20 -17.61
C LEU A 156 10.31 -7.22 -19.12
N LYS A 157 11.36 -7.88 -19.59
CA LYS A 157 11.64 -8.05 -21.03
C LYS A 157 10.48 -8.71 -21.76
N PHE A 158 9.89 -9.75 -21.16
CA PHE A 158 8.72 -10.43 -21.72
C PHE A 158 7.51 -9.48 -21.85
N LEU A 159 7.21 -8.71 -20.81
CA LEU A 159 6.11 -7.74 -20.81
C LEU A 159 6.32 -6.60 -21.81
N GLU A 160 7.53 -6.06 -21.89
CA GLU A 160 7.91 -5.04 -22.87
C GLU A 160 7.75 -5.57 -24.31
N GLY A 161 8.21 -6.79 -24.58
CA GLY A 161 8.05 -7.45 -25.87
C GLY A 161 6.58 -7.64 -26.27
N ARG A 162 5.72 -8.04 -25.32
CA ARG A 162 4.26 -8.12 -25.56
C ARG A 162 3.65 -6.74 -25.86
N ARG A 163 4.10 -5.69 -25.16
CA ARG A 163 3.59 -4.33 -25.36
C ARG A 163 3.96 -3.79 -26.75
N MET A 164 5.20 -4.01 -27.20
CA MET A 164 5.63 -3.61 -28.54
C MET A 164 4.82 -4.31 -29.64
N LYS A 165 4.54 -5.62 -29.48
CA LYS A 165 3.68 -6.37 -30.40
C LYS A 165 2.25 -5.80 -30.47
N ARG A 166 1.65 -5.44 -29.32
CA ARG A 166 0.33 -4.79 -29.29
C ARG A 166 0.33 -3.46 -30.04
N LYS A 167 1.33 -2.60 -29.79
CA LYS A 167 1.46 -1.30 -30.47
C LYS A 167 1.64 -1.45 -31.99
N ALA A 168 2.41 -2.45 -32.44
CA ALA A 168 2.61 -2.72 -33.86
C ALA A 168 1.31 -3.11 -34.58
N VAL A 169 0.47 -3.94 -33.94
CA VAL A 169 -0.84 -4.33 -34.47
C VAL A 169 -1.82 -3.15 -34.51
N ASP A 170 -1.79 -2.27 -33.50
CA ASP A 170 -2.61 -1.07 -33.47
C ASP A 170 -2.19 -0.05 -34.56
N SER A 171 -0.88 0.04 -34.86
CA SER A 171 -0.36 0.91 -35.93
C SER A 171 -0.60 0.38 -37.35
N ASP A 172 -0.76 -0.93 -37.52
CA ASP A 172 -1.03 -1.58 -38.83
C ASP A 172 -2.52 -1.61 -39.21
N GLY A 173 -3.37 -0.85 -38.51
CA GLY A 173 -4.80 -0.69 -38.86
C GLY A 173 -5.71 -1.82 -38.38
N GLY A 174 -5.27 -2.64 -37.42
CA GLY A 174 -6.10 -3.64 -36.76
C GLY A 174 -7.13 -3.00 -35.82
N SER A 175 -8.31 -2.65 -36.35
CA SER A 175 -9.46 -2.18 -35.56
C SER A 175 -9.94 -3.24 -34.56
N TYR A 176 -9.35 -3.28 -33.36
CA TYR A 176 -10.02 -3.85 -32.19
C TYR A 176 -10.84 -2.75 -31.53
N LYS A 177 -12.16 -2.94 -31.58
CA LYS A 177 -13.21 -2.07 -31.05
C LYS A 177 -12.79 -1.40 -29.74
N ARG A 178 -12.54 -0.09 -29.81
CA ARG A 178 -12.41 0.81 -28.66
C ARG A 178 -13.52 0.52 -27.65
N PHE A 179 -13.12 0.45 -26.38
CA PHE A 179 -13.96 0.50 -25.19
C PHE A 179 -15.24 1.30 -25.42
N LYS A 180 -16.40 0.67 -25.13
CA LYS A 180 -17.64 1.42 -24.88
C LYS A 180 -17.37 2.38 -23.72
N LYS A 181 -17.37 3.68 -24.02
CA LYS A 181 -17.62 4.71 -23.01
C LYS A 181 -18.99 4.41 -22.40
N TYR A 182 -19.03 4.15 -21.10
CA TYR A 182 -20.27 4.34 -20.34
C TYR A 182 -20.32 5.83 -19.97
N VAL A 183 -21.37 6.50 -20.46
CA VAL A 183 -21.85 7.80 -19.98
C VAL A 183 -22.76 7.54 -18.79
#